data_AF-A0A2E5Z601-F1
#
_entry.id   AF-A0A2E5Z601-F1
#
_cell.length_a   1.000
_cell.length_b   1.000
_cell.length_c   1.000
_cell.angle_alpha   90.00
_cell.angle_beta   90.00
_cell.angle_gamma   90.00
#
_symmetry.space_group_name_H-M   'P 1'
#
loop_
_entity.id
_entity.type
_entity.pdbx_description
1 polymer ?
#
loop_
_entity_poly.entity_id
_entity_poly.type
_entity_poly.pdbx_seq_one_letter_code
_entity_poly.pdbx_strand_id
1 'polypeptide(L)'
;MNRKILIILGVSVFIISTTTVAISMATAESEKKSCRYTEDGYYISPKGEISAFGTMDHAAKCAAKGELPSKVQERLGQWGSKDRANAILQINLDAQTKKINE
;
A
#
# COMPACT_ATOMS: atom_id res chain seq x y z
N MET A 1 23.08 -53.00 -45.86
CA MET A 1 22.01 -52.08 -46.28
C MET A 1 21.95 -50.95 -45.27
N ASN A 2 22.32 -49.74 -45.69
CA ASN A 2 22.27 -48.54 -44.86
C ASN A 2 20.82 -48.16 -44.53
N ARG A 3 20.56 -47.70 -43.31
CA ARG A 3 19.62 -46.60 -43.04
C ARG A 3 19.88 -45.99 -41.66
N LYS A 4 20.36 -44.75 -41.69
CA LYS A 4 20.43 -43.81 -40.58
C LYS A 4 19.01 -43.38 -40.22
N ILE A 5 18.63 -43.39 -38.95
CA ILE A 5 17.57 -42.50 -38.42
C ILE A 5 18.03 -41.96 -37.05
N LEU A 6 18.27 -40.65 -37.07
CA LEU A 6 18.55 -39.74 -35.97
C LEU A 6 17.21 -39.27 -35.38
N ILE A 7 16.99 -39.38 -34.07
CA ILE A 7 16.09 -38.47 -33.32
C ILE A 7 16.74 -38.15 -31.97
N ILE A 8 17.38 -36.98 -31.94
CA ILE A 8 17.67 -36.16 -30.77
C ILE A 8 16.32 -35.68 -30.21
N LEU A 9 16.11 -35.72 -28.89
CA LEU A 9 15.32 -34.70 -28.17
C LEU A 9 15.62 -34.83 -26.67
N GLY A 10 16.27 -33.79 -26.13
CA GLY A 10 16.66 -33.70 -24.73
C GLY A 10 15.45 -33.60 -23.81
N VAL A 11 15.45 -34.44 -22.78
CA VAL A 11 14.52 -34.34 -21.66
C VAL A 11 15.15 -33.38 -20.65
N SER A 12 14.86 -32.09 -20.81
CA SER A 12 15.10 -31.09 -19.78
C SER A 12 14.15 -31.35 -18.61
N VAL A 13 14.69 -31.95 -17.56
CA VAL A 13 13.99 -32.12 -16.27
C VAL A 13 13.80 -30.74 -15.65
N PHE A 14 12.65 -30.14 -15.88
CA PHE A 14 12.20 -28.94 -15.17
C PHE A 14 11.69 -29.38 -13.79
N ILE A 15 12.56 -29.32 -12.78
CA ILE A 15 12.15 -29.40 -11.37
C ILE A 15 11.50 -28.06 -11.04
N ILE A 16 10.17 -28.00 -11.07
CA ILE A 16 9.42 -26.85 -10.57
C ILE A 16 9.48 -26.95 -9.04
N SER A 17 10.41 -26.19 -8.45
CA SER A 17 10.44 -25.91 -7.02
C SER A 17 9.13 -25.20 -6.65
N THR A 18 8.25 -25.91 -5.94
CA THR A 18 7.06 -25.31 -5.33
C THR A 18 7.52 -24.42 -4.18
N THR A 19 7.64 -23.13 -4.42
CA THR A 19 7.75 -22.14 -3.35
C THR A 19 6.40 -22.09 -2.64
N THR A 20 6.30 -22.75 -1.49
CA THR A 20 5.18 -22.54 -0.57
C THR A 20 5.23 -21.09 -0.12
N VAL A 21 4.39 -20.25 -0.70
CA VAL A 21 4.16 -18.90 -0.20
C VAL A 21 3.45 -19.07 1.13
N ALA A 22 4.20 -18.95 2.23
CA ALA A 22 3.61 -18.85 3.55
C ALA A 22 2.81 -17.54 3.56
N ILE A 23 1.49 -17.64 3.38
CA ILE A 23 0.59 -16.52 3.61
C ILE A 23 0.51 -16.36 5.12
N SER A 24 1.43 -15.59 5.69
CA SER A 24 1.31 -15.11 7.05
C SER A 24 0.04 -14.27 7.11
N MET A 25 -1.04 -14.84 7.64
CA MET A 25 -2.22 -14.07 8.02
C MET A 25 -1.80 -13.23 9.22
N ALA A 26 -1.28 -12.04 8.94
CA ALA A 26 -1.16 -11.01 9.95
C ALA A 26 -2.59 -10.69 10.39
N THR A 27 -3.00 -11.26 11.52
CA THR A 27 -4.17 -10.79 12.24
C THR A 27 -3.87 -9.36 12.64
N ALA A 28 -4.43 -8.41 11.89
CA ALA A 28 -4.36 -6.99 12.25
C ALA A 28 -5.07 -6.84 13.60
N GLU A 29 -4.27 -6.80 14.66
CA GLU A 29 -4.70 -6.33 15.97
C GLU A 29 -5.41 -5.00 15.74
N SER A 30 -6.68 -4.96 16.15
CA SER A 30 -7.50 -3.76 16.11
C SER A 30 -7.05 -2.80 17.21
N GLU A 31 -5.81 -2.35 17.17
CA GLU A 31 -5.55 -1.03 17.68
C GLU A 31 -6.39 -0.08 16.82
N LYS A 32 -7.06 0.86 17.47
CA LYS A 32 -7.79 1.94 16.81
C LYS A 32 -6.80 2.83 16.05
N LYS A 33 -6.13 2.33 15.01
CA LYS A 33 -5.44 3.16 14.02
C LYS A 33 -6.52 3.95 13.33
N SER A 34 -6.71 5.13 13.89
CA SER A 34 -7.74 6.09 13.51
C SER A 34 -7.60 6.48 12.03
N CYS A 35 -6.38 6.34 11.51
CA CYS A 35 -5.99 6.37 10.13
C CYS A 35 -5.73 4.99 9.55
N ARG A 36 -6.45 4.66 8.48
CA ARG A 36 -6.25 3.41 7.74
C ARG A 36 -5.12 3.49 6.71
N TYR A 37 -4.09 4.30 6.99
CA TYR A 37 -2.90 4.36 6.17
C TYR A 37 -1.75 3.65 6.89
N THR A 38 -0.95 2.89 6.15
CA THR A 38 0.34 2.40 6.64
C THR A 38 1.37 3.53 6.66
N GLU A 39 2.52 3.29 7.29
CA GLU A 39 3.64 4.23 7.29
C GLU A 39 4.17 4.48 5.87
N ASP A 40 4.22 3.42 5.04
CA ASP A 40 4.54 3.49 3.61
C ASP A 40 3.45 4.18 2.77
N GLY A 41 2.32 4.52 3.39
CA GLY A 41 1.22 5.24 2.77
C GLY A 41 0.18 4.36 2.07
N TYR A 42 0.24 3.04 2.14
CA TYR A 42 -0.84 2.20 1.60
C TYR A 42 -2.14 2.41 2.37
N TYR A 43 -3.27 2.45 1.67
CA TYR A 43 -4.58 2.53 2.31
C TYR A 43 -5.11 1.12 2.56
N ILE A 44 -5.65 0.88 3.75
CA ILE A 44 -6.29 -0.37 4.15
C ILE A 44 -7.80 -0.12 4.20
N SER A 45 -8.60 -0.75 3.34
CA SER A 45 -10.06 -0.59 3.32
C SER A 45 -10.71 -1.15 4.58
N PRO A 46 -11.96 -0.77 4.92
CA PRO A 46 -12.75 -1.40 6.00
C PRO A 46 -12.80 -2.92 5.98
N LYS A 47 -12.71 -3.51 4.78
CA LYS A 47 -12.71 -4.96 4.55
C LYS A 47 -11.32 -5.60 4.64
N GLY A 48 -10.28 -4.80 4.89
CA GLY A 48 -8.89 -5.26 5.00
C GLY A 48 -8.11 -5.26 3.68
N GLU A 49 -8.70 -4.77 2.59
CA GLU A 49 -8.02 -4.73 1.29
C GLU A 49 -6.96 -3.63 1.28
N ILE A 50 -5.77 -3.93 0.73
CA ILE A 50 -4.68 -2.96 0.64
C ILE A 50 -4.68 -2.35 -0.75
N SER A 51 -4.71 -1.03 -0.82
CA SER A 51 -4.60 -0.27 -2.07
C SER A 51 -3.44 0.72 -2.00
N ALA A 52 -2.85 1.01 -3.16
CA ALA A 52 -1.79 2.01 -3.27
C ALA A 52 -2.28 3.37 -2.73
N PHE A 53 -3.51 3.77 -3.05
CA PHE A 53 -4.08 5.06 -2.66
C PHE A 53 -5.42 4.89 -1.94
N GLY A 54 -5.73 5.84 -1.05
CA GLY A 54 -7.08 6.05 -0.53
C GLY A 54 -7.78 7.21 -1.24
N THR A 55 -8.96 7.60 -0.78
CA THR A 55 -9.65 8.79 -1.30
C THR A 55 -9.15 10.06 -0.61
N MET A 56 -9.40 11.22 -1.21
CA MET A 56 -9.11 12.51 -0.55
C MET A 56 -9.93 12.70 0.73
N ASP A 57 -11.13 12.12 0.84
CA ASP A 57 -11.91 12.15 2.08
C ASP A 57 -11.22 11.37 3.20
N HIS A 58 -10.63 10.21 2.89
CA HIS A 58 -9.87 9.44 3.86
C HIS A 58 -8.61 10.21 4.31
N ALA A 59 -7.89 10.82 3.37
CA ALA A 59 -6.75 11.67 3.69
C ALA A 59 -7.15 12.87 4.57
N ALA A 60 -8.27 13.53 4.28
CA ALA A 60 -8.78 14.65 5.08
C ALA A 60 -9.15 14.23 6.52
N LYS A 61 -9.83 13.10 6.68
CA LYS A 61 -10.16 12.54 8.02
C LYS A 61 -8.91 12.23 8.83
N CYS A 62 -7.85 11.81 8.16
CA CYS A 62 -6.56 11.56 8.78
C CYS A 62 -5.81 12.83 9.15
N ALA A 63 -5.80 13.79 8.24
CA ALA A 63 -5.22 15.11 8.46
C ALA A 63 -5.87 15.82 9.66
N ALA A 64 -7.20 15.73 9.81
CA ALA A 64 -7.91 16.35 10.94
C ALA A 64 -7.43 15.86 12.31
N LYS A 65 -6.71 14.73 12.35
CA LYS A 65 -6.12 14.16 13.57
C LYS A 65 -4.61 14.36 13.63
N GLY A 66 -3.99 15.01 12.65
CA GLY A 66 -2.54 15.16 12.58
C GLY A 66 -1.81 13.83 12.33
N GLU A 67 -2.47 12.84 11.73
CA GLU A 67 -1.99 11.46 11.56
C GLU A 67 -1.76 11.09 10.08
N LEU A 68 -1.72 12.07 9.17
CA LEU A 68 -1.49 11.80 7.76
C LEU A 68 -0.01 11.44 7.51
N PRO A 69 0.33 10.22 7.04
CA PRO A 69 1.72 9.83 6.86
C PRO A 69 2.42 10.66 5.77
N SER A 70 3.72 10.93 5.93
CA SER A 70 4.51 11.74 5.00
C SER A 70 4.45 11.22 3.56
N LYS A 71 4.46 9.89 3.36
CA LYS A 71 4.27 9.28 2.04
C LYS A 71 2.94 9.60 1.39
N VAL A 72 1.89 9.74 2.19
CA VAL A 72 0.58 10.17 1.69
C VAL A 72 0.60 11.67 1.36
N GLN A 73 1.30 12.48 2.15
CA GLN A 73 1.47 13.90 1.90
C GLN A 73 2.22 14.17 0.59
N GLU A 74 3.33 13.46 0.33
CA GLU A 74 4.18 13.58 -0.87
C GLU A 74 3.41 13.40 -2.19
N ARG A 75 2.41 12.51 -2.19
CA ARG A 75 1.63 12.15 -3.40
C ARG A 75 0.23 12.76 -3.42
N LEU A 76 -0.15 13.50 -2.39
CA LEU A 76 -1.51 14.05 -2.29
C LEU A 76 -1.74 15.05 -3.42
N GLY A 77 -2.87 14.93 -4.12
CA GLY A 77 -3.17 15.80 -5.26
C GLY A 77 -2.46 15.45 -6.56
N GLN A 78 -1.63 14.40 -6.62
CA GLN A 78 -1.03 13.94 -7.87
C GLN A 78 -2.10 13.48 -8.89
N TRP A 79 -3.22 12.94 -8.40
CA TRP A 79 -4.35 12.46 -9.21
C TRP A 79 -5.66 13.19 -8.89
N GLY A 80 -5.61 14.31 -8.14
CA GLY A 80 -6.78 15.01 -7.63
C GLY A 80 -6.63 16.54 -7.69
N SER A 81 -7.55 17.26 -7.06
CA SER A 81 -7.46 18.73 -6.97
C SER A 81 -6.27 19.13 -6.10
N LYS A 82 -5.36 19.95 -6.65
CA LYS A 82 -4.22 20.52 -5.93
C LYS A 82 -4.67 21.40 -4.76
N ASP A 83 -5.69 22.23 -4.97
CA ASP A 83 -6.21 23.12 -3.91
C ASP A 83 -6.74 22.31 -2.74
N ARG A 84 -7.47 21.24 -3.05
CA ARG A 84 -7.98 20.34 -2.02
C ARG A 84 -6.85 19.58 -1.32
N ALA A 85 -5.78 19.20 -2.03
CA ALA A 85 -4.62 18.56 -1.42
C ALA A 85 -3.92 19.54 -0.45
N ASN A 86 -3.69 20.78 -0.87
CA ASN A 86 -3.07 21.81 -0.02
C ASN A 86 -3.89 22.07 1.24
N ALA A 87 -5.23 22.14 1.12
CA ALA A 87 -6.11 22.27 2.28
C ALA A 87 -5.96 21.11 3.27
N ILE A 88 -5.89 19.87 2.78
CA ILE A 88 -5.67 18.69 3.62
C ILE A 88 -4.30 18.73 4.31
N LEU A 89 -3.25 19.15 3.61
CA LEU A 89 -1.91 19.29 4.20
C LEU A 89 -1.91 20.33 5.33
N GLN A 90 -2.54 21.49 5.11
CA GLN A 90 -2.65 22.52 6.13
C GLN A 90 -3.38 22.02 7.37
N ILE A 91 -4.53 21.34 7.20
CA ILE A 91 -5.27 20.74 8.30
C ILE A 91 -4.39 19.78 9.12
N ASN A 92 -3.55 18.98 8.44
CA ASN A 92 -2.65 18.04 9.11
C ASN A 92 -1.56 18.76 9.94
N LEU A 93 -1.03 19.87 9.43
CA LEU A 93 -0.03 20.68 10.13
C LEU A 93 -0.64 21.39 11.34
N ASP A 94 -1.83 21.94 11.19
CA ASP A 94 -2.55 22.63 12.26
C ASP A 94 -2.89 21.65 13.40
N ALA A 95 -3.36 20.45 13.06
CA ALA A 95 -3.68 19.41 14.04
C ALA A 95 -2.43 18.90 14.78
N GLN A 96 -1.30 18.74 14.10
CA GLN A 96 -0.02 18.39 14.74
C GLN A 96 0.48 19.50 15.66
N THR A 97 0.41 20.76 15.21
CA THR A 97 0.82 21.92 16.01
C THR A 97 -0.02 22.02 17.28
N LYS A 98 -1.32 21.80 17.18
CA LYS A 98 -2.21 21.78 18.34
C LYS A 98 -1.81 20.71 19.36
N LYS A 99 -1.50 19.49 18.91
CA LYS A 99 -1.06 18.39 19.79
C LYS A 99 0.25 18.66 20.52
N ILE A 100 1.14 19.49 19.96
CA ILE A 100 2.42 19.87 20.60
C ILE A 100 2.20 20.88 21.73
N ASN A 101 1.14 21.68 21.63
CA ASN A 101 0.85 22.77 22.57
C ASN A 101 -0.14 22.37 23.68
N GLU A 102 -0.62 21.12 23.69
CA GLU A 102 -1.46 20.51 24.73
C GLU A 102 -0.60 19.67 25.69
#